data_AF-A0AAI9YV42-F1
#
_entry.id   AF-A0AAI9YV42-F1
#
_cell.length_a   1.000
_cell.length_b   1.000
_cell.length_c   1.000
_cell.angle_alpha   90.00
_cell.angle_beta   90.00
_cell.angle_gamma   90.00
#
_symmetry.space_group_name_H-M   'P 1'
#
loop_
_entity.id
_entity.type
_entity.pdbx_description
1 polymer ?
#
loop_
_entity_poly.entity_id
_entity_poly.type
_entity_poly.pdbx_seq_one_letter_code
_entity_poly.pdbx_strand_id
1 'polypeptide(L)'
;MSNTDHTTRTLLLSKKSPGILLVSRGSASNIDEAATRQSTGHSQLRAFDIGSLGENSGPLNFPTEGRMLGWGLRNSVGVAEEPVTGGVWTVENSADQLRRNNVDIHTDNPAEELNFHGHLSDSNKDQGGNYGYPGCFAVWSTEGFPDKGNMTTGDQFSLNPSRTLNDTTCNSAYVPPRLSFQAHTAPLDIKFTPDGSEAFVTFHGSYTSSCPDHCFRPVGLAWDSQQRLFMTSDSTGEIYVLQRTDVSVSTSSPAIPVPTSSPDAAATLVPSRLTSFGSLAVSVFVFMGSAGVVRLILL
;
A
#
# COMPACT_ATOMS: atom_id res chain seq x y z
N MET A 1 14.90 20.32 -5.11
CA MET A 1 14.29 19.03 -5.52
C MET A 1 12.87 19.26 -6.04
N SER A 2 12.67 19.94 -7.16
CA SER A 2 11.32 20.19 -7.72
C SER A 2 10.96 19.19 -8.83
N ASN A 3 9.67 18.92 -8.98
CA ASN A 3 9.01 18.21 -10.09
C ASN A 3 7.52 18.59 -10.07
N THR A 4 6.79 18.31 -11.14
CA THR A 4 5.44 18.86 -11.40
C THR A 4 4.29 17.99 -10.91
N ASP A 5 4.47 16.66 -10.87
CA ASP A 5 3.39 15.70 -10.58
C ASP A 5 3.47 15.21 -9.12
N HIS A 6 4.41 14.32 -8.80
CA HIS A 6 4.58 13.79 -7.45
C HIS A 6 5.45 14.70 -6.57
N THR A 7 4.84 15.70 -5.94
CA THR A 7 5.56 16.80 -5.24
C THR A 7 5.93 16.50 -3.78
N THR A 8 5.38 15.45 -3.18
CA THR A 8 5.65 15.10 -1.77
C THR A 8 7.08 14.59 -1.56
N ARG A 9 7.63 14.84 -0.36
CA ARG A 9 8.95 14.37 0.08
C ARG A 9 8.84 13.76 1.45
N THR A 10 8.60 12.46 1.51
CA THR A 10 8.47 11.76 2.78
C THR A 10 9.79 11.75 3.52
N LEU A 11 9.74 12.03 4.83
CA LEU A 11 10.87 12.06 5.73
C LEU A 11 10.71 10.94 6.76
N LEU A 12 11.76 10.16 6.97
CA LEU A 12 11.82 9.19 8.06
C LEU A 12 13.18 9.28 8.75
N LEU A 13 13.19 9.59 10.04
CA LEU A 13 14.38 9.46 10.87
C LEU A 13 14.52 8.02 11.35
N SER A 14 15.68 7.42 11.12
CA SER A 14 15.97 6.07 11.60
C SER A 14 16.10 6.07 13.13
N LYS A 15 15.47 5.08 13.76
CA LYS A 15 15.63 4.78 15.18
C LYS A 15 16.79 3.82 15.42
N LYS A 16 17.07 2.92 14.47
CA LYS A 16 18.18 1.95 14.55
C LYS A 16 19.53 2.55 14.20
N SER A 17 19.56 3.60 13.40
CA SER A 17 20.75 4.35 12.99
C SER A 17 20.53 5.84 13.24
N PRO A 18 20.63 6.31 14.51
CA PRO A 18 20.42 7.72 14.85
C PRO A 18 21.31 8.65 14.03
N GLY A 19 20.73 9.78 13.61
CA GLY A 19 21.40 10.73 12.71
C GLY A 19 21.20 10.44 11.22
N ILE A 20 20.57 9.32 10.85
CA ILE A 20 20.22 9.03 9.47
C ILE A 20 18.77 9.47 9.15
N LEU A 21 18.62 10.31 8.13
CA LEU A 21 17.35 10.76 7.56
C LEU A 21 17.11 10.09 6.19
N LEU A 22 15.97 9.42 6.04
CA LEU A 22 15.52 8.90 4.76
C LEU A 22 14.60 9.91 4.09
N VAL A 23 14.76 10.08 2.79
CA VAL A 23 13.95 10.96 1.95
C VAL A 23 13.48 10.19 0.71
N SER A 24 12.16 10.11 0.53
CA SER A 24 11.55 9.58 -0.69
C SER A 24 11.23 10.72 -1.67
N ARG A 25 11.39 10.45 -2.97
CA ARG A 25 11.06 11.39 -4.05
C ARG A 25 10.47 10.62 -5.24
N GLY A 26 9.26 10.99 -5.64
CA GLY A 26 8.57 10.44 -6.79
C GLY A 26 9.01 11.01 -8.15
N SER A 27 8.31 10.58 -9.20
CA SER A 27 8.51 10.95 -10.62
C SER A 27 7.90 12.29 -10.99
N ALA A 28 8.34 12.90 -12.10
CA ALA A 28 7.81 14.16 -12.60
C ALA A 28 6.53 14.05 -13.46
N SER A 29 6.13 12.83 -13.80
CA SER A 29 4.95 12.47 -14.60
C SER A 29 4.55 11.02 -14.31
N ASN A 30 3.39 10.60 -14.82
CA ASN A 30 2.93 9.22 -14.72
C ASN A 30 3.98 8.20 -15.22
N ILE A 31 4.52 8.42 -16.42
CA ILE A 31 5.68 7.72 -16.98
C ILE A 31 6.77 8.75 -17.22
N ASP A 32 7.86 8.66 -16.48
CA ASP A 32 8.95 9.64 -16.41
C ASP A 32 10.24 9.00 -16.88
N GLU A 33 10.63 9.31 -18.12
CA GLU A 33 11.87 8.82 -18.71
C GLU A 33 13.11 9.26 -17.92
N ALA A 34 13.06 10.38 -17.18
CA ALA A 34 14.17 10.83 -16.37
C ALA A 34 14.49 9.87 -15.21
N ALA A 35 13.54 9.03 -14.78
CA ALA A 35 13.75 8.00 -13.76
C ALA A 35 14.64 6.84 -14.25
N THR A 36 14.88 6.70 -15.56
CA THR A 36 15.85 5.73 -16.12
C THR A 36 17.31 6.07 -15.78
N ARG A 37 17.56 7.26 -15.21
CA ARG A 37 18.90 7.76 -14.87
C ARG A 37 18.97 8.12 -13.40
N GLN A 38 19.81 7.41 -12.65
CA GLN A 38 20.00 7.63 -11.22
C GLN A 38 20.40 9.07 -10.85
N SER A 39 21.15 9.76 -11.73
CA SER A 39 21.65 11.13 -11.50
C SER A 39 20.56 12.20 -11.45
N THR A 40 19.34 11.93 -11.91
CA THR A 40 18.22 12.89 -11.87
C THR A 40 17.62 13.02 -10.48
N GLY A 41 17.77 11.96 -9.66
CA GLY A 41 17.13 11.84 -8.36
C GLY A 41 15.61 11.61 -8.42
N HIS A 42 15.05 11.26 -9.58
CA HIS A 42 13.61 10.97 -9.71
C HIS A 42 13.32 9.51 -9.37
N SER A 43 12.21 9.27 -8.66
CA SER A 43 11.74 7.92 -8.32
C SER A 43 12.75 7.11 -7.51
N GLN A 44 13.19 7.67 -6.38
CA GLN A 44 14.26 7.11 -5.53
C GLN A 44 13.98 7.29 -4.05
N LEU A 45 14.52 6.35 -3.27
CA LEU A 45 14.68 6.46 -1.82
C LEU A 45 16.16 6.66 -1.50
N ARG A 46 16.47 7.68 -0.69
CA ARG A 46 17.85 7.97 -0.27
C ARG A 46 17.97 8.21 1.23
N ALA A 47 19.11 7.83 1.79
CA ALA A 47 19.49 8.07 3.18
C ALA A 47 20.61 9.11 3.27
N PHE A 48 20.49 10.03 4.21
CA PHE A 48 21.42 11.12 4.47
C PHE A 48 21.89 11.05 5.92
N ASP A 49 23.20 11.14 6.14
CA ASP A 49 23.74 11.36 7.47
C ASP A 49 23.64 12.84 7.82
N ILE A 50 22.65 13.17 8.65
CA ILE A 50 22.44 14.51 9.17
C ILE A 50 23.08 14.70 10.55
N GLY A 51 23.50 13.62 11.22
CA GLY A 51 24.16 13.66 12.53
C GLY A 51 25.59 14.18 12.45
N SER A 52 26.23 14.07 11.29
CA SER A 52 27.56 14.65 11.02
C SER A 52 27.53 16.12 10.58
N LEU A 53 26.35 16.71 10.40
CA LEU A 53 26.22 18.12 10.03
C LEU A 53 26.50 19.03 11.23
N GLY A 54 27.34 20.05 11.02
CA GLY A 54 27.59 21.12 11.98
C GLY A 54 26.75 22.36 11.70
N GLU A 55 26.87 23.38 12.55
CA GLU A 55 26.13 24.65 12.44
C GLU A 55 26.37 25.39 11.11
N ASN A 56 27.52 25.16 10.46
CA ASN A 56 27.90 25.79 9.20
C ASN A 56 27.69 24.89 7.97
N SER A 57 27.10 23.70 8.13
CA SER A 57 26.84 22.81 7.01
C SER A 57 25.75 23.36 6.09
N GLY A 58 25.96 23.27 4.78
CA GLY A 58 24.95 23.59 3.76
C GLY A 58 23.92 22.47 3.57
N PRO A 59 22.86 22.71 2.78
CA PRO A 59 21.90 21.67 2.42
C PRO A 59 22.57 20.59 1.57
N LEU A 60 22.24 19.32 1.85
CA LEU A 60 22.71 18.18 1.08
C LEU A 60 21.98 18.07 -0.26
N ASN A 61 22.72 17.79 -1.32
CA ASN A 61 22.24 17.51 -2.66
C ASN A 61 21.69 16.09 -2.76
N PHE A 62 20.41 15.98 -3.14
CA PHE A 62 19.71 14.70 -3.12
C PHE A 62 20.36 13.60 -3.97
N PRO A 63 20.56 13.76 -5.29
CA PRO A 63 21.12 12.68 -6.12
C PRO A 63 22.60 12.38 -5.87
N THR A 64 23.39 13.33 -5.32
CA THR A 64 24.85 13.13 -5.20
C THR A 64 25.34 12.84 -3.79
N GLU A 65 24.67 13.34 -2.75
CA GLU A 65 25.16 13.21 -1.35
C GLU A 65 24.35 12.19 -0.54
N GLY A 66 23.16 11.79 -0.99
CA GLY A 66 22.38 10.74 -0.33
C GLY A 66 22.81 9.34 -0.77
N ARG A 67 23.01 8.42 0.17
CA ARG A 67 23.16 6.99 -0.15
C ARG A 67 21.87 6.48 -0.79
N MET A 68 21.96 5.86 -1.96
CA MET A 68 20.80 5.27 -2.64
C MET A 68 20.36 3.98 -1.95
N LEU A 69 19.12 3.95 -1.48
CA LEU A 69 18.50 2.74 -0.93
C LEU A 69 17.69 2.00 -2.00
N GLY A 70 17.13 2.72 -2.96
CA GLY A 70 16.43 2.16 -4.11
C GLY A 70 16.10 3.22 -5.15
N TRP A 71 15.94 2.81 -6.41
CA TRP A 71 15.48 3.64 -7.52
C TRP A 71 14.56 2.85 -8.43
N GLY A 72 13.91 3.53 -9.39
CA GLY A 72 12.81 2.92 -10.13
C GLY A 72 11.59 2.67 -9.23
N LEU A 73 11.37 3.59 -8.29
CA LEU A 73 10.23 3.62 -7.36
C LEU A 73 9.33 4.82 -7.74
N ARG A 74 8.28 4.59 -8.55
CA ARG A 74 7.51 5.66 -9.21
C ARG A 74 7.18 6.81 -8.27
N ASN A 75 6.48 6.52 -7.18
CA ASN A 75 6.09 7.43 -6.12
C ASN A 75 5.85 6.66 -4.80
N SER A 76 6.93 6.09 -4.25
CA SER A 76 6.90 5.37 -2.98
C SER A 76 6.76 6.32 -1.79
N VAL A 77 5.54 6.81 -1.50
CA VAL A 77 5.30 7.83 -0.47
C VAL A 77 5.49 7.27 0.94
N GLY A 78 4.90 6.13 1.27
CA GLY A 78 5.05 5.57 2.61
C GLY A 78 6.43 4.95 2.80
N VAL A 79 7.11 5.31 3.89
CA VAL A 79 8.44 4.80 4.27
C VAL A 79 8.42 4.40 5.75
N ALA A 80 8.89 3.20 6.06
CA ALA A 80 9.01 2.72 7.44
C ALA A 80 10.32 1.98 7.70
N GLU A 81 10.75 2.01 8.97
CA GLU A 81 11.79 1.16 9.53
C GLU A 81 11.12 0.18 10.50
N GLU A 82 11.28 -1.12 10.27
CA GLU A 82 10.76 -2.17 11.13
C GLU A 82 11.54 -2.17 12.47
N PRO A 83 10.88 -2.08 13.64
CA PRO A 83 11.51 -1.71 14.89
C PRO A 83 12.39 -2.80 15.54
N VAL A 84 12.26 -4.08 15.16
CA VAL A 84 13.06 -5.17 15.72
C VAL A 84 14.37 -5.33 14.96
N THR A 85 14.28 -5.54 13.65
CA THR A 85 15.40 -5.82 12.74
C THR A 85 16.04 -4.56 12.17
N GLY A 86 15.28 -3.47 12.01
CA GLY A 86 15.73 -2.27 11.31
C GLY A 86 15.59 -2.32 9.79
N GLY A 87 14.80 -3.28 9.28
CA GLY A 87 14.52 -3.38 7.85
C GLY A 87 13.78 -2.14 7.34
N VAL A 88 14.21 -1.59 6.20
CA VAL A 88 13.59 -0.43 5.56
C VAL A 88 12.58 -0.89 4.52
N TRP A 89 11.38 -0.32 4.57
CA TRP A 89 10.25 -0.68 3.72
C TRP A 89 9.61 0.55 3.09
N THR A 90 9.14 0.43 1.86
CA THR A 90 8.28 1.44 1.23
C THR A 90 7.03 0.84 0.64
N VAL A 91 5.99 1.66 0.52
CA VAL A 91 4.79 1.34 -0.24
C VAL A 91 4.68 2.22 -1.48
N GLU A 92 4.41 1.62 -2.63
CA GLU A 92 4.49 2.22 -3.97
C GLU A 92 3.11 2.66 -4.49
N ASN A 93 3.06 3.83 -5.13
CA ASN A 93 1.94 4.24 -5.98
C ASN A 93 2.37 4.06 -7.44
N SER A 94 1.95 2.95 -8.03
CA SER A 94 2.35 2.49 -9.36
C SER A 94 1.63 3.28 -10.47
N ALA A 95 1.92 2.95 -11.72
CA ALA A 95 1.54 3.80 -12.86
C ALA A 95 0.08 3.69 -13.27
N ASP A 96 -0.46 4.82 -13.73
CA ASP A 96 -1.84 4.97 -14.16
C ASP A 96 -2.01 4.62 -15.64
N GLN A 97 -3.23 4.24 -16.04
CA GLN A 97 -3.65 4.13 -17.44
C GLN A 97 -2.75 3.21 -18.30
N LEU A 98 -2.20 2.15 -17.68
CA LEU A 98 -1.28 1.26 -18.37
C LEU A 98 -1.97 0.46 -19.47
N ARG A 99 -1.27 0.34 -20.60
CA ARG A 99 -1.62 -0.54 -21.71
C ARG A 99 -0.45 -1.47 -21.99
N ARG A 100 -0.72 -2.77 -22.09
CA ARG A 100 0.26 -3.79 -22.47
C ARG A 100 -0.05 -4.28 -23.87
N ASN A 101 0.92 -4.18 -24.78
CA ASN A 101 0.72 -4.49 -26.21
C ASN A 101 -0.53 -3.80 -26.78
N ASN A 102 -0.71 -2.52 -26.42
CA ASN A 102 -1.86 -1.66 -26.77
C ASN A 102 -3.23 -2.08 -26.17
N VAL A 103 -3.31 -3.19 -25.45
CA VAL A 103 -4.50 -3.60 -24.69
C VAL A 103 -4.52 -2.87 -23.36
N ASP A 104 -5.66 -2.27 -23.05
CA ASP A 104 -5.86 -1.59 -21.78
C ASP A 104 -5.94 -2.61 -20.64
N ILE A 105 -5.07 -2.45 -19.64
CA ILE A 105 -5.03 -3.31 -18.45
C ILE A 105 -5.26 -2.50 -17.17
N HIS A 106 -5.52 -1.19 -17.28
CA HIS A 106 -5.38 -0.28 -16.15
C HIS A 106 -6.35 -0.58 -15.01
N THR A 107 -7.49 -1.22 -15.25
CA THR A 107 -8.54 -1.35 -14.22
C THR A 107 -8.04 -2.15 -13.00
N ASP A 108 -7.31 -3.23 -13.26
CA ASP A 108 -6.82 -4.15 -12.22
C ASP A 108 -5.31 -4.35 -12.28
N ASN A 109 -4.59 -3.49 -13.01
CA ASN A 109 -3.13 -3.48 -13.07
C ASN A 109 -2.60 -2.04 -13.25
N PRO A 110 -1.35 -1.77 -12.87
CA PRO A 110 -0.42 -2.67 -12.18
C PRO A 110 -0.75 -2.79 -10.70
N ALA A 111 -0.09 -3.71 -9.99
CA ALA A 111 -0.16 -3.75 -8.54
C ALA A 111 0.44 -2.49 -7.91
N GLU A 112 -0.13 -2.08 -6.78
CA GLU A 112 0.63 -1.32 -5.78
C GLU A 112 1.57 -2.29 -5.04
N GLU A 113 2.62 -1.79 -4.42
CA GLU A 113 3.72 -2.65 -3.98
C GLU A 113 4.17 -2.36 -2.55
N LEU A 114 4.64 -3.39 -1.84
CA LEU A 114 5.49 -3.28 -0.66
C LEU A 114 6.91 -3.69 -1.05
N ASN A 115 7.86 -2.76 -0.94
CA ASN A 115 9.24 -2.94 -1.38
C ASN A 115 10.19 -2.94 -0.17
N PHE A 116 11.13 -3.89 -0.14
CA PHE A 116 12.15 -4.02 0.91
C PHE A 116 13.48 -3.43 0.43
N HIS A 117 14.14 -2.62 1.26
CA HIS A 117 15.35 -1.87 0.93
C HIS A 117 16.53 -2.21 1.87
N GLY A 118 16.56 -3.44 2.39
CA GLY A 118 17.63 -3.91 3.26
C GLY A 118 17.65 -3.20 4.61
N HIS A 119 18.84 -3.11 5.20
CA HIS A 119 19.06 -2.52 6.52
C HIS A 119 20.06 -1.37 6.43
N LEU A 120 19.83 -0.28 7.17
CA LEU A 120 20.75 0.87 7.13
C LEU A 120 22.16 0.54 7.62
N SER A 121 22.30 -0.44 8.52
CA SER A 121 23.56 -0.91 9.09
C SER A 121 24.38 -1.81 8.17
N ASP A 122 23.79 -2.38 7.12
CA ASP A 122 24.45 -3.30 6.19
C ASP A 122 24.36 -2.72 4.77
N SER A 123 25.32 -1.85 4.42
CA SER A 123 25.22 -0.97 3.26
C SER A 123 25.17 -1.66 1.90
N ASN A 124 25.44 -2.97 1.84
CA ASN A 124 25.69 -3.67 0.58
C ASN A 124 24.69 -4.79 0.30
N LYS A 125 23.79 -5.10 1.24
CA LYS A 125 22.84 -6.21 1.11
C LYS A 125 21.42 -5.70 0.91
N ASP A 126 20.81 -6.09 -0.21
CA ASP A 126 19.42 -5.75 -0.57
C ASP A 126 19.16 -4.23 -0.64
N GLN A 127 20.17 -3.43 -1.02
CA GLN A 127 20.07 -1.97 -1.16
C GLN A 127 20.56 -1.48 -2.53
N GLY A 128 20.02 -0.35 -2.98
CA GLY A 128 20.43 0.35 -4.20
C GLY A 128 19.89 -0.25 -5.50
N GLY A 129 19.05 -1.30 -5.40
CA GLY A 129 18.44 -1.96 -6.55
C GLY A 129 17.48 -1.07 -7.34
N ASN A 130 17.23 -1.46 -8.59
CA ASN A 130 16.17 -0.88 -9.41
C ASN A 130 14.89 -1.70 -9.25
N TYR A 131 13.81 -1.08 -8.81
CA TYR A 131 12.51 -1.72 -8.54
C TYR A 131 11.58 -1.75 -9.76
N GLY A 132 12.03 -1.27 -10.92
CA GLY A 132 11.37 -1.53 -12.21
C GLY A 132 10.99 -0.26 -12.97
N TYR A 133 10.44 0.74 -12.29
CA TYR A 133 9.92 1.93 -12.95
C TYR A 133 11.03 2.70 -13.71
N PRO A 134 10.77 3.23 -14.92
CA PRO A 134 9.50 3.24 -15.65
C PRO A 134 9.32 2.07 -16.64
N GLY A 135 10.21 1.07 -16.61
CA GLY A 135 10.26 0.00 -17.61
C GLY A 135 9.50 -1.28 -17.22
N CYS A 136 9.44 -1.57 -15.93
CA CYS A 136 8.84 -2.78 -15.36
C CYS A 136 7.83 -2.42 -14.26
N PHE A 137 6.72 -3.17 -14.20
CA PHE A 137 5.62 -3.01 -13.24
C PHE A 137 5.20 -4.38 -12.71
N ALA A 138 4.62 -4.47 -11.51
CA ALA A 138 4.14 -5.74 -10.96
C ALA A 138 2.71 -6.10 -11.41
N VAL A 139 2.48 -7.37 -11.72
CA VAL A 139 1.13 -7.91 -12.01
C VAL A 139 0.31 -7.94 -10.72
N TRP A 140 -0.92 -7.40 -10.75
CA TRP A 140 -1.94 -7.68 -9.74
C TRP A 140 -2.92 -8.74 -10.25
N SER A 141 -3.77 -8.40 -11.22
CA SER A 141 -4.71 -9.34 -11.82
C SER A 141 -4.12 -10.07 -13.02
N THR A 142 -4.33 -11.39 -13.04
CA THR A 142 -3.95 -12.27 -14.15
C THR A 142 -5.10 -12.50 -15.14
N GLU A 143 -6.31 -12.06 -14.81
CA GLU A 143 -7.49 -12.23 -15.64
C GLU A 143 -7.41 -11.34 -16.89
N GLY A 144 -7.58 -11.94 -18.07
CA GLY A 144 -7.52 -11.21 -19.34
C GLY A 144 -6.14 -10.59 -19.67
N PHE A 145 -5.09 -10.92 -18.92
CA PHE A 145 -3.79 -10.28 -19.07
C PHE A 145 -3.08 -10.68 -20.39
N PRO A 146 -2.74 -9.72 -21.28
CA PRO A 146 -2.14 -10.03 -22.58
C PRO A 146 -0.79 -10.74 -22.45
N ASP A 147 -0.56 -11.79 -23.25
CA ASP A 147 0.71 -12.54 -23.26
C ASP A 147 1.20 -12.94 -21.86
N LYS A 148 0.27 -13.30 -20.96
CA LYS A 148 0.57 -13.57 -19.55
C LYS A 148 1.66 -14.62 -19.34
N GLY A 149 1.71 -15.63 -20.20
CA GLY A 149 2.50 -16.83 -19.96
C GLY A 149 2.26 -17.37 -18.54
N ASN A 150 3.35 -17.62 -17.82
CA ASN A 150 3.31 -18.15 -16.46
C ASN A 150 3.30 -17.08 -15.36
N MET A 151 3.18 -15.80 -15.72
CA MET A 151 3.17 -14.74 -14.71
C MET A 151 1.99 -14.88 -13.76
N THR A 152 2.26 -14.58 -12.51
CA THR A 152 1.38 -14.57 -11.35
C THR A 152 1.45 -13.20 -10.68
N THR A 153 0.55 -12.94 -9.72
CA THR A 153 0.56 -11.71 -8.93
C THR A 153 1.95 -11.50 -8.28
N GLY A 154 2.52 -10.32 -8.47
CA GLY A 154 3.85 -9.94 -7.98
C GLY A 154 4.98 -10.13 -8.99
N ASP A 155 4.81 -10.94 -10.04
CA ASP A 155 5.80 -11.01 -11.12
C ASP A 155 5.86 -9.67 -11.86
N GLN A 156 7.07 -9.26 -12.26
CA GLN A 156 7.25 -8.00 -12.97
C GLN A 156 7.18 -8.16 -14.49
N PHE A 157 6.62 -7.16 -15.15
CA PHE A 157 6.35 -7.18 -16.58
C PHE A 157 6.64 -5.84 -17.26
N SER A 158 6.86 -5.89 -18.56
CA SER A 158 7.04 -4.72 -19.42
C SER A 158 5.77 -4.40 -20.22
N LEU A 159 5.54 -3.11 -20.54
CA LEU A 159 4.36 -2.69 -21.30
C LEU A 159 4.44 -3.03 -22.79
N ASN A 160 5.62 -2.83 -23.38
CA ASN A 160 5.91 -3.08 -24.79
C ASN A 160 7.21 -3.88 -24.89
N PRO A 161 7.16 -5.22 -24.84
CA PRO A 161 8.35 -6.06 -24.85
C PRO A 161 9.23 -5.81 -26.08
N SER A 162 10.52 -5.71 -25.84
CA SER A 162 11.57 -5.52 -26.83
C SER A 162 12.69 -6.55 -26.62
N ARG A 163 13.72 -6.50 -27.45
CA ARG A 163 14.89 -7.39 -27.30
C ARG A 163 15.63 -7.16 -25.97
N THR A 164 15.63 -5.93 -25.45
CA THR A 164 16.44 -5.54 -24.27
C THR A 164 15.62 -5.31 -23.01
N LEU A 165 14.33 -4.99 -23.15
CA LEU A 165 13.40 -4.83 -22.04
C LEU A 165 12.13 -5.62 -22.36
N ASN A 166 11.96 -6.73 -21.65
CA ASN A 166 10.84 -7.65 -21.70
C ASN A 166 10.62 -8.29 -20.32
N ASP A 167 9.59 -9.11 -20.20
CA ASP A 167 9.22 -9.74 -18.92
C ASP A 167 10.36 -10.57 -18.31
N THR A 168 11.16 -11.28 -19.12
CA THR A 168 12.33 -12.01 -18.63
C THR A 168 13.36 -11.08 -18.01
N THR A 169 13.65 -9.94 -18.65
CA THR A 169 14.59 -8.96 -18.10
C THR A 169 14.02 -8.27 -16.86
N CYS A 170 12.71 -8.00 -16.81
CA CYS A 170 12.06 -7.47 -15.61
C CYS A 170 12.26 -8.43 -14.41
N ASN A 171 12.03 -9.73 -14.60
CA ASN A 171 12.14 -10.70 -13.52
C ASN A 171 13.58 -11.09 -13.12
N SER A 172 14.59 -10.79 -13.95
CA SER A 172 15.99 -11.19 -13.69
C SER A 172 16.94 -10.05 -13.36
N ALA A 173 16.65 -8.82 -13.79
CA ALA A 173 17.52 -7.67 -13.62
C ALA A 173 16.98 -6.60 -12.65
N TYR A 174 15.70 -6.70 -12.26
CA TYR A 174 15.04 -5.76 -11.35
C TYR A 174 14.63 -6.45 -10.06
N VAL A 175 14.41 -5.65 -9.01
CA VAL A 175 14.00 -6.14 -7.69
C VAL A 175 12.48 -6.24 -7.66
N PRO A 176 11.90 -7.45 -7.51
CA PRO A 176 10.45 -7.60 -7.42
C PRO A 176 9.92 -7.11 -6.07
N PRO A 177 8.63 -6.76 -6.00
CA PRO A 177 8.02 -6.39 -4.74
C PRO A 177 7.92 -7.57 -3.79
N ARG A 178 7.98 -7.30 -2.48
CA ARG A 178 7.84 -8.33 -1.45
C ARG A 178 6.38 -8.78 -1.30
N LEU A 179 5.45 -7.84 -1.45
CA LEU A 179 4.00 -8.04 -1.51
C LEU A 179 3.40 -7.09 -2.53
N SER A 180 2.27 -7.48 -3.10
CA SER A 180 1.47 -6.68 -4.03
C SER A 180 0.11 -6.38 -3.42
N PHE A 181 -0.44 -5.20 -3.68
CA PHE A 181 -1.79 -4.79 -3.33
C PHE A 181 -2.62 -4.49 -4.57
N GLN A 182 -3.94 -4.40 -4.39
CA GLN A 182 -4.88 -4.03 -5.44
C GLN A 182 -4.47 -2.72 -6.10
N ALA A 183 -4.52 -2.72 -7.43
CA ALA A 183 -4.24 -1.57 -8.27
C ALA A 183 -5.03 -0.32 -7.81
N HIS A 184 -4.38 0.84 -7.84
CA HIS A 184 -4.96 2.17 -7.57
C HIS A 184 -5.45 2.38 -6.14
N THR A 185 -5.05 1.53 -5.19
CA THR A 185 -5.38 1.76 -3.77
C THR A 185 -4.59 2.91 -3.15
N ALA A 186 -3.54 3.39 -3.83
CA ALA A 186 -2.75 4.57 -3.50
C ALA A 186 -2.21 4.57 -2.06
N PRO A 187 -1.23 3.70 -1.74
CA PRO A 187 -0.72 3.60 -0.38
C PRO A 187 0.17 4.80 -0.02
N LEU A 188 -0.13 5.52 1.06
CA LEU A 188 0.56 6.78 1.38
C LEU A 188 1.45 6.74 2.63
N ASP A 189 1.20 5.83 3.56
CA ASP A 189 2.02 5.64 4.74
C ASP A 189 2.01 4.18 5.20
N ILE A 190 3.06 3.81 5.92
CA ILE A 190 3.23 2.50 6.57
C ILE A 190 3.79 2.70 7.98
N LYS A 191 3.25 1.97 8.96
CA LYS A 191 3.78 1.91 10.32
C LYS A 191 3.71 0.49 10.88
N PHE A 192 4.84 0.02 11.39
CA PHE A 192 4.90 -1.24 12.13
C PHE A 192 4.37 -1.06 13.55
N THR A 193 3.82 -2.13 14.13
CA THR A 193 3.60 -2.23 15.58
C THR A 193 4.93 -2.15 16.33
N PRO A 194 4.96 -1.72 17.60
CA PRO A 194 6.21 -1.59 18.37
C PRO A 194 7.04 -2.88 18.47
N ASP A 195 6.38 -4.04 18.44
CA ASP A 195 7.00 -5.37 18.46
C ASP A 195 7.37 -5.90 17.06
N GLY A 196 7.08 -5.15 16.00
CA GLY A 196 7.41 -5.50 14.62
C GLY A 196 6.55 -6.60 14.00
N SER A 197 5.53 -7.10 14.71
CA SER A 197 4.74 -8.26 14.27
C SER A 197 3.74 -7.94 13.16
N GLU A 198 3.27 -6.69 13.07
CA GLU A 198 2.29 -6.25 12.08
C GLU A 198 2.69 -4.89 11.47
N ALA A 199 2.23 -4.63 10.25
CA ALA A 199 2.32 -3.33 9.60
C ALA A 199 0.94 -2.83 9.19
N PHE A 200 0.67 -1.56 9.48
CA PHE A 200 -0.53 -0.85 9.04
C PHE A 200 -0.16 0.02 7.85
N VAL A 201 -0.95 -0.05 6.79
CA VAL A 201 -0.78 0.74 5.56
C VAL A 201 -2.04 1.56 5.31
N THR A 202 -1.89 2.84 4.99
CA THR A 202 -3.00 3.69 4.56
C THR A 202 -3.21 3.58 3.07
N PHE A 203 -4.40 3.18 2.64
CA PHE A 203 -4.83 3.24 1.25
C PHE A 203 -5.71 4.45 1.05
N HIS A 204 -5.18 5.48 0.37
CA HIS A 204 -5.87 6.76 0.14
C HIS A 204 -7.07 6.63 -0.80
N GLY A 205 -7.11 5.52 -1.54
CA GLY A 205 -8.24 5.08 -2.33
C GLY A 205 -8.19 5.54 -3.79
N SER A 206 -8.81 4.72 -4.64
CA SER A 206 -9.05 5.00 -6.04
C SER A 206 -10.30 5.87 -6.24
N TYR A 207 -10.49 6.32 -7.47
CA TYR A 207 -11.73 6.96 -7.88
C TYR A 207 -12.79 5.89 -8.20
N THR A 208 -13.91 5.93 -7.50
CA THR A 208 -15.10 5.12 -7.73
C THR A 208 -16.33 6.02 -7.88
N SER A 209 -17.52 5.45 -8.06
CA SER A 209 -18.75 6.26 -8.13
C SER A 209 -19.19 6.87 -6.78
N SER A 210 -18.64 6.40 -5.65
CA SER A 210 -19.02 6.90 -4.30
C SER A 210 -17.84 7.52 -3.53
N CYS A 211 -16.63 7.01 -3.70
CA CYS A 211 -15.41 7.65 -3.22
C CYS A 211 -14.70 8.31 -4.42
N PRO A 212 -14.12 9.51 -4.28
CA PRO A 212 -13.68 10.11 -3.02
C PRO A 212 -14.71 10.99 -2.29
N ASP A 213 -15.78 11.45 -2.94
CA ASP A 213 -16.63 12.55 -2.42
C ASP A 213 -17.37 12.24 -1.11
N HIS A 214 -17.55 10.96 -0.77
CA HIS A 214 -18.30 10.51 0.42
C HIS A 214 -17.51 9.56 1.34
N CYS A 215 -16.19 9.56 1.26
CA CYS A 215 -15.33 8.64 1.99
C CYS A 215 -14.17 9.39 2.66
N PHE A 216 -13.74 8.94 3.84
CA PHE A 216 -12.44 9.37 4.36
C PHE A 216 -11.33 8.81 3.46
N ARG A 217 -10.24 9.56 3.34
CA ARG A 217 -9.05 9.20 2.55
C ARG A 217 -7.82 9.19 3.45
N PRO A 218 -7.39 8.02 3.95
CA PRO A 218 -6.28 7.91 4.89
C PRO A 218 -4.94 8.37 4.29
N VAL A 219 -4.18 9.18 5.03
CA VAL A 219 -2.84 9.64 4.62
C VAL A 219 -1.77 9.16 5.60
N GLY A 220 -1.61 9.83 6.74
CA GLY A 220 -0.51 9.58 7.67
C GLY A 220 -0.94 8.71 8.87
N LEU A 221 0.01 7.95 9.41
CA LEU A 221 -0.14 7.12 10.61
C LEU A 221 0.88 7.49 11.69
N ALA A 222 0.45 7.45 12.96
CA ALA A 222 1.35 7.61 14.09
C ALA A 222 0.89 6.81 15.31
N TRP A 223 1.83 6.11 15.97
CA TRP A 223 1.59 5.51 17.27
C TRP A 223 1.86 6.53 18.38
N ASP A 224 1.00 6.56 19.40
CA ASP A 224 1.32 7.23 20.66
C ASP A 224 2.00 6.28 21.66
N SER A 225 2.39 6.82 22.82
CA SER A 225 3.01 6.04 23.91
C SER A 225 2.06 5.04 24.58
N GLN A 226 0.75 5.14 24.33
CA GLN A 226 -0.28 4.23 24.84
C GLN A 226 -0.63 3.13 23.82
N GLN A 227 0.12 3.05 22.71
CA GLN A 227 -0.11 2.08 21.63
C GLN A 227 -1.49 2.23 20.95
N ARG A 228 -1.95 3.48 20.82
CA ARG A 228 -3.11 3.83 19.98
C ARG A 228 -2.60 4.34 18.63
N LEU A 229 -3.27 3.95 17.54
CA LEU A 229 -2.89 4.36 16.19
C LEU A 229 -3.70 5.58 15.78
N PHE A 230 -3.04 6.68 15.48
CA PHE A 230 -3.66 7.87 14.91
C PHE A 230 -3.56 7.82 13.39
N MET A 231 -4.61 8.29 12.71
CA MET A 231 -4.68 8.32 11.25
C MET A 231 -5.29 9.65 10.78
N THR A 232 -4.73 10.27 9.75
CA THR A 232 -5.25 11.52 9.19
C THR A 232 -6.03 11.27 7.90
N SER A 233 -7.02 12.12 7.61
CA SER A 233 -7.58 12.24 6.27
C SER A 233 -7.51 13.69 5.78
N ASP A 234 -6.78 13.89 4.68
CA ASP A 234 -6.56 15.21 4.09
C ASP A 234 -7.82 15.79 3.44
N SER A 235 -8.57 14.95 2.71
CA SER A 235 -9.78 15.37 1.99
C SER A 235 -10.92 15.83 2.90
N THR A 236 -10.98 15.31 4.14
CA THR A 236 -12.01 15.67 5.12
C THR A 236 -11.49 16.60 6.22
N GLY A 237 -10.17 16.74 6.37
CA GLY A 237 -9.54 17.52 7.44
C GLY A 237 -9.60 16.85 8.82
N GLU A 238 -9.83 15.54 8.87
CA GLU A 238 -10.08 14.79 10.10
C GLU A 238 -8.83 14.07 10.62
N ILE A 239 -8.82 13.80 11.94
CA ILE A 239 -7.87 12.92 12.61
C ILE A 239 -8.64 11.89 13.42
N TYR A 240 -8.33 10.63 13.20
CA TYR A 240 -8.95 9.49 13.87
C TYR A 240 -7.98 8.85 14.86
N VAL A 241 -8.53 8.23 15.90
CA VAL A 241 -7.81 7.30 16.77
C VAL A 241 -8.40 5.90 16.60
N LEU A 242 -7.54 4.94 16.28
CA LEU A 242 -7.85 3.53 16.09
C LEU A 242 -7.23 2.74 17.24
N GLN A 243 -8.03 1.90 17.88
CA GLN A 243 -7.61 1.03 18.97
C GLN A 243 -8.25 -0.35 18.84
N ARG A 244 -7.51 -1.40 19.18
CA ARG A 244 -8.09 -2.73 19.34
C ARG A 244 -8.99 -2.71 20.56
N THR A 245 -10.25 -3.12 20.39
CA THR A 245 -11.14 -3.39 21.52
C THR A 245 -11.13 -4.89 21.78
N ASP A 246 -10.86 -5.30 23.02
CA ASP A 246 -11.01 -6.69 23.45
C ASP A 246 -12.49 -7.07 23.44
N VAL A 247 -13.01 -7.51 22.28
CA VAL A 247 -14.32 -8.13 22.22
C VAL A 247 -14.15 -9.57 22.70
N SER A 248 -14.22 -9.75 24.01
CA SER A 248 -14.51 -11.05 24.60
C SER A 248 -15.93 -11.45 24.18
N VAL A 249 -16.04 -12.21 23.10
CA VAL A 249 -17.30 -12.87 22.75
C VAL A 249 -17.56 -13.91 23.83
N SER A 250 -18.30 -13.51 24.87
CA SER A 250 -18.91 -14.47 25.78
C SER A 250 -19.93 -15.25 24.96
N THR A 251 -19.60 -16.49 24.63
CA THR A 251 -20.53 -17.47 24.08
C THR A 251 -21.55 -17.84 25.16
N SER A 252 -22.49 -16.95 25.43
CA SER A 252 -23.74 -17.38 26.07
C SER A 252 -24.50 -18.21 25.05
N SER A 253 -24.46 -19.53 25.22
CA SER A 253 -25.30 -20.45 24.46
C SER A 253 -26.75 -19.95 24.51
N PRO A 254 -27.43 -19.75 23.37
CA PRO A 254 -28.85 -19.47 23.42
C PRO A 254 -29.55 -20.68 24.03
N ALA A 255 -30.21 -20.46 25.17
CA ALA A 255 -31.08 -21.46 25.78
C ALA A 255 -32.15 -21.83 24.75
N ILE A 256 -32.25 -23.12 24.43
CA ILE A 256 -33.28 -23.70 23.59
C ILE A 256 -34.64 -23.40 24.25
N PRO A 257 -35.57 -22.69 23.61
CA PRO A 257 -36.91 -22.52 24.15
C PRO A 257 -37.61 -23.87 24.11
N VAL A 258 -37.99 -24.40 25.28
CA VAL A 258 -38.88 -25.56 25.39
C VAL A 258 -40.29 -25.11 24.97
N PRO A 259 -40.93 -25.73 23.96
CA PRO A 259 -42.28 -25.36 23.58
C PRO A 259 -43.29 -25.98 24.56
N THR A 260 -44.03 -25.13 25.28
CA THR A 260 -45.27 -25.53 25.95
C THR A 260 -46.43 -25.37 24.98
N SER A 261 -47.11 -26.48 24.68
CA SER A 261 -48.33 -26.50 23.88
C SER A 261 -49.56 -26.14 24.74
N SER A 262 -50.39 -25.24 24.23
CA SER A 262 -51.82 -25.13 24.56
C SER A 262 -52.59 -25.07 23.22
N PRO A 263 -53.79 -25.66 23.13
CA PRO A 263 -54.34 -26.09 21.85
C PRO A 263 -55.24 -25.05 21.17
N ASP A 264 -55.34 -25.23 19.85
CA ASP A 264 -56.43 -24.86 18.94
C ASP A 264 -56.67 -23.38 18.57
N ALA A 265 -56.37 -23.07 17.30
CA ALA A 265 -57.41 -22.71 16.32
C ALA A 265 -56.83 -22.74 14.88
N ALA A 266 -57.44 -23.57 14.04
CA ALA A 266 -57.14 -23.69 12.61
C ALA A 266 -57.89 -22.62 11.79
N ALA A 267 -57.22 -22.01 10.81
CA ALA A 267 -57.87 -21.46 9.60
C ALA A 267 -56.85 -21.19 8.46
N THR A 268 -56.86 -22.10 7.49
CA THR A 268 -56.90 -21.88 6.02
C THR A 268 -55.91 -20.92 5.33
N LEU A 269 -55.02 -21.51 4.53
CA LEU A 269 -54.09 -20.86 3.59
C LEU A 269 -54.77 -20.48 2.26
N VAL A 270 -54.50 -19.27 1.76
CA VAL A 270 -54.72 -18.84 0.36
C VAL A 270 -53.36 -18.34 -0.17
N PRO A 271 -52.84 -18.80 -1.33
CA PRO A 271 -51.55 -18.37 -1.83
C PRO A 271 -51.67 -17.11 -2.72
N SER A 272 -51.02 -16.02 -2.34
CA SER A 272 -50.78 -14.86 -3.20
C SER A 272 -49.29 -14.70 -3.51
N ARG A 273 -49.02 -14.41 -4.79
CA ARG A 273 -47.73 -14.37 -5.47
C ARG A 273 -46.71 -13.42 -4.83
N LEU A 274 -45.48 -13.87 -4.66
CA LEU A 274 -44.32 -13.07 -4.27
C LEU A 274 -43.81 -12.24 -5.46
N THR A 275 -43.83 -10.92 -5.34
CA THR A 275 -42.93 -10.02 -6.07
C THR A 275 -41.70 -9.76 -5.20
N SER A 276 -40.56 -10.31 -5.60
CA SER A 276 -39.26 -10.07 -4.96
C SER A 276 -38.65 -8.78 -5.52
N PHE A 277 -38.52 -7.76 -4.67
CA PHE A 277 -37.50 -6.73 -4.82
C PHE A 277 -36.24 -7.26 -4.14
N GLY A 278 -35.26 -7.70 -4.92
CA GLY A 278 -33.94 -8.08 -4.42
C GLY A 278 -33.09 -6.84 -4.19
N SER A 279 -32.86 -6.47 -2.92
CA SER A 279 -31.72 -5.64 -2.54
C SER A 279 -30.43 -6.36 -2.90
N LEU A 280 -29.58 -5.73 -3.70
CA LEU A 280 -28.23 -6.20 -3.99
C LEU A 280 -27.35 -5.93 -2.75
N ALA A 281 -27.17 -6.95 -1.91
CA ALA A 281 -26.14 -6.92 -0.88
C ALA A 281 -24.79 -7.25 -1.54
N VAL A 282 -23.87 -6.29 -1.57
CA VAL A 282 -22.47 -6.53 -1.94
C VAL A 282 -21.81 -7.28 -0.78
N SER A 283 -21.57 -8.58 -0.95
CA SER A 283 -20.77 -9.38 -0.03
C SER A 283 -19.28 -9.13 -0.30
N VAL A 284 -18.62 -8.43 0.61
CA VAL A 284 -17.15 -8.43 0.68
C VAL A 284 -16.74 -9.74 1.36
N PHE A 285 -16.15 -10.66 0.59
CA PHE A 285 -15.52 -11.85 1.14
C PHE A 285 -14.18 -11.48 1.77
N VAL A 286 -14.15 -11.37 3.09
CA VAL A 286 -12.91 -11.43 3.87
C VAL A 286 -12.54 -12.91 4.00
N PHE A 287 -11.40 -13.32 3.44
CA PHE A 287 -10.84 -14.63 3.73
C PHE A 287 -10.49 -14.69 5.22
N MET A 288 -11.20 -15.56 5.94
CA MET A 288 -11.04 -15.76 7.37
C MET A 288 -9.75 -16.51 7.68
N GLY A 289 -8.76 -15.79 8.20
CA GLY A 289 -7.88 -16.28 9.26
C GLY A 289 -8.30 -15.63 10.58
N SER A 290 -9.15 -16.31 11.35
CA SER A 290 -9.52 -16.03 12.76
C SER A 290 -10.03 -14.63 13.13
N ALA A 291 -11.37 -14.51 13.10
CA ALA A 291 -12.28 -13.77 14.01
C ALA A 291 -11.91 -12.37 14.57
N GLY A 292 -12.66 -11.36 14.11
CA GLY A 292 -12.90 -10.10 14.83
C GLY A 292 -13.83 -9.16 14.04
N VAL A 293 -15.06 -8.95 14.51
CA VAL A 293 -15.99 -7.96 13.92
C VAL A 293 -15.60 -6.58 14.43
N VAL A 294 -15.21 -5.66 13.53
CA VAL A 294 -14.90 -4.27 13.86
C VAL A 294 -16.19 -3.44 13.83
N ARG A 295 -16.56 -2.85 14.97
CA ARG A 295 -17.53 -1.74 15.01
C ARG A 295 -16.76 -0.43 15.16
N LEU A 296 -16.90 0.45 14.17
CA LEU A 296 -16.44 1.83 14.22
C LEU A 296 -17.35 2.61 15.18
N ILE A 297 -16.80 3.12 16.28
CA ILE A 297 -17.47 4.14 17.09
C ILE A 297 -16.88 5.48 16.66
N LEU A 298 -17.68 6.29 15.95
CA LEU A 298 -17.42 7.71 15.78
C LEU A 298 -17.70 8.40 17.13
N LEU A 299 -16.73 9.15 17.64
CA LEU A 299 -16.93 10.19 18.65
C LEU A 299 -16.88 11.55 17.94
#